data_AF-A0A7H9BJY1-F1
#
_entry.id   AF-A0A7H9BJY1-F1
#
_cell.length_a   1.000
_cell.length_b   1.000
_cell.length_c   1.000
_cell.angle_alpha   90.00
_cell.angle_beta   90.00
_cell.angle_gamma   90.00
#
_symmetry.space_group_name_H-M   'P 1'
#
loop_
_entity.id
_entity.type
_entity.pdbx_description
1 polymer ?
#
loop_
_entity_poly.entity_id
_entity_poly.type
_entity_poly.pdbx_seq_one_letter_code
_entity_poly.pdbx_strand_id
1 'polypeptide(L)'
;MVNLRVLDLVKQAYTYEDGVVISDIVIRTFHENEKVTLSFYGIDAIPSSFANGCFVRVLESFGLQKIKENLSVIDSTKQINSMIKSRLVFESQRNDL
;
A
#
# COMPACT_ATOMS: atom_id res chain seq x y z
N MET A 1 -3.97 -13.88 8.60
CA MET A 1 -3.14 -12.65 8.64
C MET A 1 -1.86 -12.97 7.91
N VAL A 2 -1.56 -12.22 6.86
CA VAL A 2 -0.45 -12.47 5.95
C VAL A 2 0.62 -11.39 6.16
N ASN A 3 1.88 -11.81 6.31
CA ASN A 3 3.02 -10.92 6.37
C ASN A 3 3.72 -10.92 5.02
N LEU A 4 3.84 -9.74 4.41
CA LEU A 4 4.44 -9.56 3.09
C LEU A 4 5.62 -8.60 3.23
N ARG A 5 6.80 -9.02 2.79
CA ARG A 5 7.93 -8.10 2.61
C ARG A 5 7.94 -7.62 1.16
N VAL A 6 7.97 -6.31 0.96
CA VAL A 6 7.88 -5.71 -0.38
C VAL A 6 9.00 -6.23 -1.28
N LEU A 7 10.25 -6.29 -0.79
CA LEU A 7 11.40 -6.76 -1.58
C LEU A 7 11.42 -8.26 -1.88
N ASP A 8 10.54 -9.06 -1.27
CA ASP A 8 10.38 -10.48 -1.62
C ASP A 8 9.42 -10.65 -2.80
N LEU A 9 8.63 -9.61 -3.13
CA LEU A 9 7.61 -9.60 -4.17
C LEU A 9 8.04 -8.82 -5.42
N VAL A 10 8.85 -7.78 -5.22
CA VAL A 10 9.36 -6.91 -6.28
C VAL A 10 10.84 -6.65 -6.09
N LYS A 11 11.58 -6.43 -7.19
CA LYS A 11 13.02 -6.15 -7.14
C LYS A 11 13.33 -4.82 -6.45
N GLN A 12 12.39 -3.87 -6.51
CA GLN A 12 12.49 -2.54 -5.95
C GLN A 12 11.08 -1.97 -5.73
N ALA A 13 10.96 -0.91 -4.92
CA ALA A 13 9.69 -0.23 -4.66
C ALA A 13 9.67 1.16 -5.29
N TYR A 14 9.73 1.22 -6.63
CA TYR A 14 9.99 2.46 -7.37
C TYR A 14 8.97 2.71 -8.50
N THR A 15 8.65 1.64 -9.21
CA THR A 15 7.60 1.42 -10.20
C THR A 15 6.18 1.82 -9.82
N TYR A 16 5.37 2.36 -10.72
CA TYR A 16 3.91 2.17 -10.58
C TYR A 16 3.56 0.68 -10.66
N GLU A 17 4.20 -0.02 -11.60
CA GLU A 17 4.06 -1.46 -11.84
C GLU A 17 4.56 -2.28 -10.65
N ASP A 18 5.66 -1.88 -10.01
CA ASP A 18 6.10 -2.47 -8.74
C ASP A 18 4.98 -2.35 -7.67
N GLY A 19 4.32 -1.19 -7.57
CA GLY A 19 3.20 -0.99 -6.66
C GLY A 19 1.96 -1.84 -7.02
N VAL A 20 1.68 -2.00 -8.32
CA VAL A 20 0.59 -2.82 -8.84
C VAL A 20 0.70 -4.26 -8.34
N VAL A 21 1.90 -4.86 -8.42
CA VAL A 21 2.16 -6.23 -7.93
C VAL A 21 1.76 -6.37 -6.46
N ILE A 22 2.12 -5.41 -5.62
CA ILE A 22 1.78 -5.42 -4.19
C ILE A 22 0.28 -5.29 -3.99
N SER A 23 -0.36 -4.32 -4.65
CA SER A 23 -1.79 -4.08 -4.49
C SER A 23 -2.66 -5.24 -4.95
N ASP A 24 -2.29 -5.95 -6.03
CA ASP A 24 -3.04 -7.12 -6.50
C ASP A 24 -3.07 -8.24 -5.44
N ILE A 25 -1.94 -8.46 -4.75
CA ILE A 25 -1.83 -9.42 -3.65
C ILE A 25 -2.67 -8.96 -2.45
N VAL A 26 -2.59 -7.67 -2.09
CA VAL A 26 -3.37 -7.09 -0.98
C VAL A 26 -4.87 -7.21 -1.27
N ILE A 27 -5.30 -6.85 -2.48
CA ILE A 27 -6.70 -6.89 -2.91
C ILE A 27 -7.25 -8.32 -2.83
N ARG A 28 -6.52 -9.30 -3.36
CA ARG A 28 -6.91 -10.72 -3.25
C ARG A 28 -7.04 -11.16 -1.80
N THR A 29 -6.07 -10.80 -0.96
CA THR A 29 -6.08 -11.13 0.48
C THR A 29 -7.27 -10.48 1.20
N PHE A 30 -7.63 -9.25 0.83
CA PHE A 30 -8.79 -8.56 1.39
C PHE A 30 -10.11 -9.21 0.99
N HIS A 31 -10.24 -9.73 -0.23
CA HIS A 31 -11.41 -10.52 -0.67
C HIS A 31 -11.58 -11.81 0.14
N GLU A 32 -10.48 -12.39 0.61
CA GLU A 32 -10.48 -13.56 1.51
C GLU A 32 -10.76 -13.19 2.98
N ASN A 33 -11.12 -11.92 3.26
CA ASN A 33 -11.33 -11.35 4.59
C ASN A 33 -10.12 -11.47 5.53
N GLU A 34 -8.92 -11.59 4.96
CA GLU A 34 -7.68 -11.63 5.71
C GLU A 34 -7.08 -10.22 5.92
N LYS A 35 -6.22 -10.11 6.93
CA LYS A 35 -5.43 -8.90 7.21
C LYS A 35 -4.04 -9.03 6.60
N VAL A 36 -3.49 -7.91 6.12
CA VAL A 36 -2.15 -7.83 5.54
C VAL A 36 -1.26 -6.95 6.41
N THR A 37 -0.05 -7.42 6.68
CA THR A 37 1.05 -6.62 7.21
C THR A 37 2.12 -6.50 6.13
N LEU A 38 2.39 -5.27 5.68
CA LEU A 38 3.34 -4.97 4.63
C LEU A 38 4.64 -4.39 5.23
N SER A 39 5.72 -5.15 5.15
CA SER A 39 7.05 -4.75 5.62
C SER A 39 7.85 -4.07 4.50
N PHE A 40 8.39 -2.89 4.82
CA PHE A 40 9.29 -2.12 3.96
C PHE A 40 10.78 -2.33 4.33
N TYR A 41 11.11 -3.41 5.05
CA TYR A 41 12.48 -3.66 5.49
C TYR A 41 13.47 -3.71 4.32
N GLY A 42 14.44 -2.80 4.35
CA GLY A 42 15.45 -2.61 3.29
C GLY A 42 15.07 -1.55 2.25
N ILE A 43 14.00 -0.77 2.47
CA ILE A 43 13.57 0.33 1.59
C ILE A 43 13.59 1.64 2.38
N ASP A 44 14.40 2.60 1.94
CA ASP A 44 14.53 3.88 2.62
C ASP A 44 13.43 4.88 2.23
N ALA A 45 12.99 4.82 0.98
CA ALA A 45 12.00 5.73 0.43
C ALA A 45 11.23 5.09 -0.73
N ILE A 46 10.00 5.57 -0.94
CA ILE A 46 9.20 5.25 -2.12
C ILE A 46 8.79 6.53 -2.86
N PRO A 47 8.74 6.53 -4.19
CA PRO A 47 8.17 7.61 -4.98
C PRO A 47 6.63 7.55 -4.99
N SER A 48 6.00 8.63 -5.44
CA SER A 48 4.54 8.69 -5.58
C SER A 48 3.98 7.73 -6.61
N SER A 49 4.74 7.41 -7.67
CA SER A 49 4.37 6.40 -8.67
C SER A 49 4.08 5.06 -8.01
N PHE A 50 5.01 4.58 -7.19
CA PHE A 50 4.84 3.35 -6.40
C PHE A 50 3.68 3.46 -5.42
N ALA A 51 3.61 4.56 -4.67
CA ALA A 51 2.54 4.73 -3.68
C ALA A 51 1.15 4.73 -4.33
N ASN A 52 1.00 5.30 -5.53
CA ASN A 52 -0.25 5.26 -6.29
C ASN A 52 -0.57 3.85 -6.80
N GLY A 53 0.41 3.18 -7.39
CA GLY A 53 0.24 1.79 -7.85
C GLY A 53 -0.10 0.83 -6.72
N CYS A 54 0.36 1.10 -5.51
CA CYS A 54 0.11 0.26 -4.34
C CYS A 54 -1.15 0.68 -3.56
N PHE A 55 -1.15 1.85 -2.94
CA PHE A 55 -2.13 2.21 -1.92
C PHE A 55 -3.40 2.84 -2.48
N VAL A 56 -3.29 3.63 -3.56
CA VAL A 56 -4.46 4.27 -4.18
C VAL A 56 -5.35 3.21 -4.84
N ARG A 57 -4.77 2.22 -5.52
CA ARG A 57 -5.55 1.09 -6.07
C ARG A 57 -6.32 0.31 -5.02
N VAL A 58 -5.70 0.04 -3.86
CA VAL A 58 -6.39 -0.63 -2.75
C VAL A 58 -7.51 0.27 -2.20
N LEU A 59 -7.27 1.58 -2.13
CA LEU A 59 -8.26 2.57 -1.67
C LEU A 59 -9.47 2.62 -2.60
N GLU A 60 -9.27 2.64 -3.91
CA GLU A 60 -10.33 2.62 -4.92
C GLU A 60 -11.16 1.33 -4.84
N SER A 61 -10.54 0.21 -4.46
CA SER A 61 -11.21 -1.10 -4.40
C SER A 61 -12.04 -1.31 -3.12
N PHE A 62 -11.59 -0.76 -1.97
CA PHE A 62 -12.19 -1.09 -0.66
C PHE A 62 -12.51 0.11 0.24
N GLY A 63 -12.09 1.31 -0.14
CA GLY A 63 -12.24 2.51 0.67
C GLY A 63 -11.28 2.59 1.86
N LEU A 64 -11.24 3.78 2.47
CA LEU A 64 -10.25 4.11 3.50
C LEU A 64 -10.46 3.30 4.79
N GLN A 65 -11.71 2.99 5.14
CA GLN A 65 -12.04 2.28 6.37
C GLN A 65 -11.44 0.86 6.35
N LYS A 66 -11.62 0.11 5.26
CA LYS A 66 -11.07 -1.24 5.12
C LYS A 66 -9.55 -1.25 5.21
N ILE A 67 -8.88 -0.27 4.59
CA ILE A 67 -7.42 -0.12 4.70
C ILE A 67 -7.00 0.05 6.16
N LYS A 68 -7.65 0.94 6.92
CA LYS A 68 -7.30 1.19 8.33
C LYS A 68 -7.48 -0.06 9.22
N GLU A 69 -8.47 -0.89 8.93
CA GLU A 69 -8.79 -2.08 9.74
C GLU A 69 -7.97 -3.33 9.37
N ASN A 70 -7.57 -3.44 8.10
CA ASN A 70 -7.00 -4.67 7.53
C ASN A 70 -5.58 -4.53 6.99
N LEU A 71 -5.02 -3.33 6.79
CA LEU A 71 -3.64 -3.12 6.33
C LEU A 71 -2.78 -2.49 7.44
N SER A 72 -1.68 -3.16 7.77
CA SER A 72 -0.62 -2.61 8.62
C SER A 72 0.64 -2.40 7.80
N VAL A 73 1.36 -1.30 8.03
CA VAL A 73 2.66 -1.01 7.40
C VAL A 73 3.73 -1.03 8.49
N ILE A 74 4.75 -1.87 8.32
CA ILE A 74 5.85 -2.05 9.28
C ILE A 74 7.21 -1.87 8.61
N ASP A 75 8.27 -1.75 9.41
CA ASP A 75 9.66 -1.58 8.94
C ASP A 75 9.81 -0.45 7.91
N SER A 76 9.09 0.65 8.14
CA SER A 76 8.99 1.77 7.21
C SER A 76 9.63 3.03 7.78
N THR A 77 10.17 3.88 6.91
CA THR A 77 10.72 5.17 7.30
C THR A 77 9.63 6.23 7.48
N LYS A 78 9.98 7.37 8.08
CA LYS A 78 9.06 8.53 8.15
C LYS A 78 8.65 9.03 6.76
N GLN A 79 9.56 8.95 5.77
CA GLN A 79 9.27 9.34 4.38
C GLN A 79 8.18 8.45 3.80
N ILE A 80 8.31 7.13 3.96
CA ILE A 80 7.35 6.15 3.44
C ILE A 80 5.98 6.39 4.08
N ASN A 81 5.94 6.50 5.41
CA ASN A 81 4.70 6.79 6.14
C ASN A 81 4.02 8.09 5.68
N SER A 82 4.81 9.15 5.46
CA SER A 82 4.29 10.44 4.97
C SER A 82 3.74 10.30 3.54
N MET A 83 4.47 9.62 2.65
CA MET A 83 4.04 9.39 1.27
C MET A 83 2.70 8.64 1.23
N ILE A 84 2.57 7.53 1.95
CA ILE A 84 1.35 6.72 1.99
C ILE A 84 0.17 7.55 2.49
N LYS A 85 0.33 8.22 3.63
CA LYS A 85 -0.72 9.07 4.22
C LYS A 85 -1.13 10.19 3.27
N SER A 86 -0.16 10.86 2.63
CA SER A 86 -0.43 11.95 1.71
C SER A 86 -1.30 11.51 0.52
N ARG A 87 -1.04 10.32 -0.04
CA ARG A 87 -1.80 9.79 -1.17
C ARG A 87 -3.18 9.32 -0.76
N LEU A 88 -3.30 8.61 0.35
CA LEU A 88 -4.60 8.16 0.85
C LEU A 88 -5.53 9.33 1.20
N VAL A 89 -5.03 10.37 1.87
CA VAL A 89 -5.82 11.55 2.24
C VAL A 89 -6.23 12.36 1.01
N PHE A 90 -5.28 12.60 0.10
CA PHE A 90 -5.55 13.35 -1.13
C PHE A 90 -6.62 12.66 -1.98
N GLU A 91 -6.51 11.36 -2.21
CA GLU A 91 -7.47 10.63 -3.04
C GLU A 91 -8.80 10.40 -2.33
N SER A 92 -8.83 10.21 -1.00
CA SER A 92 -10.12 10.10 -0.28
C SER A 92 -10.95 11.39 -0.40
N GLN A 93 -10.31 12.55 -0.36
CA GLN A 93 -11.00 13.84 -0.52
C GLN A 93 -11.50 14.08 -1.95
N ARG A 94 -10.85 13.49 -2.96
CA ARG A 94 -11.28 13.60 -4.36
C ARG A 94 -12.47 12.72 -4.69
N ASN A 95 -12.59 11.55 -4.05
CA ASN A 95 -13.66 10.59 -4.30
C ASN A 95 -14.96 10.88 -3.52
N ASP A 96 -14.93 11.82 -2.58
CA ASP A 96 -16.10 12.31 -1.82
C ASP A 96 -16.85 13.46 -2.53
N LEU A 97 -16.45 13.81 -3.77
CA LEU A 97 -17.06 14.82 -4.65
C LEU A 97 -17.78 14.16 -5.84
#